data_AF-H9UEY3-F1
#
_entry.id   AF-H9UEY3-F1
#
_cell.length_a   1.000
_cell.length_b   1.000
_cell.length_c   1.000
_cell.angle_alpha   90.00
_cell.angle_beta   90.00
_cell.angle_gamma   90.00
#
_symmetry.space_group_name_H-M   'P 1'
#
loop_
_entity.id
_entity.type
_entity.pdbx_description
1 polymer ?
#
loop_
_entity_poly.entity_id
_entity_poly.type
_entity_poly.pdbx_seq_one_letter_code
_entity_poly.pdbx_strand_id
1 'polypeptide(L)'
;MSQENFSANVQKERQSKYSGGARVFGKEQWKLPKWEFYLTILVGFITFVFGFISTAVYFAVMYVSPIVSNLTGFTFLGSRFLLFTLAMITLSGFLLAVYPYSKAVDGNSSLFIILSFIASGIALGVQVYKLAFDGPTWIGLDLLGEHGNTVEMMYLGAVYFAYNLILFVLIYTIMRREFEE
;
A
#
# COMPACT_ATOMS: atom_id res chain seq x y z
N MET A 1 58.59 -4.66 31.10
CA MET A 1 57.61 -5.49 30.34
C MET A 1 56.19 -5.20 30.83
N SER A 2 55.65 -4.00 30.60
CA SER A 2 54.32 -3.62 31.13
C SER A 2 53.59 -2.59 30.24
N GLN A 3 53.81 -2.64 28.92
CA GLN A 3 53.08 -1.79 27.95
C GLN A 3 52.38 -2.59 26.85
N GLU A 4 52.84 -3.81 26.52
CA GLU A 4 52.15 -4.67 25.54
C GLU A 4 50.81 -5.24 26.07
N ASN A 5 50.72 -5.48 27.39
CA ASN A 5 49.51 -6.05 27.99
C ASN A 5 48.35 -5.06 28.15
N PHE A 6 48.62 -3.75 28.13
CA PHE A 6 47.59 -2.71 28.28
C PHE A 6 46.85 -2.49 26.95
N SER A 7 47.59 -2.48 25.84
CA SER A 7 47.05 -2.35 24.49
C SER A 7 46.18 -3.55 24.10
N ALA A 8 46.61 -4.76 24.47
CA ALA A 8 45.86 -5.99 24.20
C ALA A 8 44.53 -6.05 24.96
N ASN A 9 44.47 -5.56 26.21
CA ASN A 9 43.24 -5.57 27.01
C ASN A 9 42.22 -4.51 26.54
N VAL A 10 42.67 -3.32 26.13
CA VAL A 10 41.77 -2.29 25.58
C VAL A 10 41.19 -2.69 24.22
N GLN A 11 41.95 -3.44 23.42
CA GLN A 11 41.47 -3.97 22.14
C GLN A 11 40.47 -5.13 22.34
N LYS A 12 40.67 -5.96 23.38
CA LYS A 12 39.75 -7.04 23.77
C LYS A 12 38.43 -6.51 24.36
N GLU A 13 38.46 -5.41 25.11
CA GLU A 13 37.25 -4.71 25.60
C GLU A 13 36.48 -3.98 24.48
N ARG A 14 37.17 -3.42 23.48
CA ARG A 14 36.48 -2.84 22.31
C ARG A 14 35.88 -3.90 21.39
N GLN A 15 36.49 -5.08 21.25
CA GLN A 15 35.90 -6.17 20.48
C GLN A 15 34.73 -6.86 21.21
N SER A 16 34.75 -6.95 22.55
CA SER A 16 33.60 -7.52 23.28
C SER A 16 32.36 -6.63 23.19
N LYS A 17 32.53 -5.29 23.17
CA LYS A 17 31.42 -4.34 23.03
C LYS A 17 30.78 -4.26 21.65
N TYR A 18 31.47 -4.70 20.59
CA TYR A 18 30.92 -4.73 19.22
C TYR A 18 30.40 -6.12 18.79
N SER A 19 30.52 -7.14 19.65
CA SER A 19 29.95 -8.49 19.39
C SER A 19 28.66 -8.76 20.18
N GLY A 20 28.13 -7.76 20.89
CA GLY A 20 26.93 -7.86 21.73
C GLY A 20 25.61 -7.44 21.06
N GLY A 21 25.56 -7.37 19.72
CA GLY A 21 24.34 -6.99 18.98
C GLY A 21 23.74 -8.11 18.13
N ALA A 22 24.34 -9.29 18.12
CA ALA A 22 23.86 -10.44 17.35
C ALA A 22 23.56 -11.58 18.33
N ARG A 23 22.30 -12.02 18.34
CA ARG A 23 21.72 -13.13 19.13
C ARG A 23 21.07 -12.72 20.45
N VAL A 24 19.93 -12.01 20.37
CA VAL A 24 18.70 -12.42 21.08
C VAL A 24 17.49 -11.94 20.25
N PHE A 25 17.27 -12.51 19.07
CA PHE A 25 15.89 -12.65 18.59
C PHE A 25 15.59 -14.13 18.67
N GLY A 26 14.83 -14.46 19.71
CA GLY A 26 14.36 -15.80 19.97
C GLY A 26 13.72 -16.36 18.72
N LYS A 27 14.19 -17.54 18.34
CA LYS A 27 13.53 -18.42 17.40
C LYS A 27 12.17 -18.82 17.98
N GLU A 28 11.16 -18.00 17.77
CA GLU A 28 9.81 -18.52 17.65
C GLU A 28 9.54 -18.61 16.15
N GLN A 29 9.39 -19.83 15.64
CA GLN A 29 8.83 -20.04 14.32
C GLN A 29 7.33 -19.74 14.43
N TRP A 30 6.99 -18.47 14.26
CA TRP A 30 5.64 -17.96 14.32
C TRP A 30 4.82 -18.51 13.15
N LYS A 31 4.20 -19.67 13.35
CA LYS A 31 3.30 -20.28 12.37
C LYS A 31 1.98 -19.52 12.39
N LEU A 32 1.89 -18.45 11.61
CA LEU A 32 0.59 -18.04 11.07
C LEU A 32 -0.10 -19.30 10.55
N PRO A 33 -1.39 -19.55 10.87
CA PRO A 33 -2.09 -20.69 10.31
C PRO A 33 -1.97 -20.60 8.79
N LYS A 34 -1.53 -21.68 8.13
CA LYS A 34 -1.14 -21.68 6.71
C LYS A 34 -2.17 -20.99 5.81
N TRP A 35 -3.46 -21.12 6.16
CA TRP A 35 -4.56 -20.47 5.46
C TRP A 35 -4.52 -18.93 5.50
N GLU A 36 -4.28 -18.30 6.66
CA GLU A 36 -4.19 -16.84 6.78
C GLU A 36 -3.05 -16.30 5.92
N PHE A 37 -1.90 -17.00 5.92
CA PHE A 37 -0.75 -16.67 5.09
C PHE A 37 -1.12 -16.62 3.59
N TYR A 38 -1.78 -17.66 3.07
CA TYR A 38 -2.21 -17.69 1.67
C TYR A 38 -3.29 -16.66 1.35
N LEU A 39 -4.23 -16.41 2.29
CA LEU A 39 -5.25 -15.39 2.12
C LEU A 39 -4.65 -13.99 2.03
N THR A 40 -3.68 -13.64 2.87
CA THR A 40 -3.04 -12.32 2.80
C THR A 40 -2.32 -12.11 1.46
N ILE A 41 -1.61 -13.14 0.96
CA ILE A 41 -1.00 -13.08 -0.37
C ILE A 41 -2.07 -12.91 -1.45
N LEU A 42 -3.14 -13.69 -1.40
CA LEU A 42 -4.20 -13.65 -2.40
C LEU A 42 -4.89 -12.29 -2.43
N VAL A 43 -5.26 -11.75 -1.26
CA VAL A 43 -5.89 -10.42 -1.15
C VAL A 43 -4.95 -9.33 -1.65
N GLY A 44 -3.68 -9.36 -1.24
CA GLY A 44 -2.67 -8.41 -1.73
C GLY A 44 -2.51 -8.49 -3.26
N PHE A 45 -2.42 -9.70 -3.81
CA PHE A 45 -2.26 -9.91 -5.24
C PHE A 45 -3.49 -9.47 -6.04
N ILE A 46 -4.71 -9.80 -5.59
CA ILE A 46 -5.95 -9.32 -6.21
C ILE A 46 -6.00 -7.79 -6.19
N THR A 47 -5.60 -7.18 -5.06
CA THR A 47 -5.55 -5.73 -4.90
C THR A 47 -4.54 -5.09 -5.85
N PHE A 48 -3.35 -5.68 -5.97
CA PHE A 48 -2.33 -5.24 -6.91
C PHE A 48 -2.83 -5.30 -8.36
N VAL A 49 -3.40 -6.44 -8.77
CA VAL A 49 -3.93 -6.63 -10.13
C VAL A 49 -5.08 -5.67 -10.41
N PHE A 50 -6.01 -5.51 -9.47
CA PHE A 50 -7.12 -4.58 -9.58
C PHE A 50 -6.62 -3.14 -9.76
N GLY A 51 -5.74 -2.66 -8.86
CA GLY A 51 -5.16 -1.33 -8.95
C GLY A 51 -4.38 -1.10 -10.25
N PHE A 52 -3.62 -2.10 -10.68
CA PHE A 52 -2.84 -2.04 -11.92
C PHE A 52 -3.75 -1.96 -13.17
N ILE A 53 -4.78 -2.81 -13.24
CA ILE A 53 -5.78 -2.76 -14.32
C ILE A 53 -6.50 -1.42 -14.32
N SER A 54 -6.97 -0.93 -13.17
CA SER A 54 -7.63 0.37 -13.08
C SER A 54 -6.72 1.52 -13.53
N THR A 55 -5.43 1.47 -13.19
CA THR A 55 -4.44 2.45 -13.64
C THR A 55 -4.24 2.36 -15.16
N ALA A 56 -4.16 1.16 -15.72
CA ALA A 56 -4.05 0.96 -17.16
C ALA A 56 -5.30 1.48 -17.90
N VAL A 57 -6.50 1.22 -17.37
CA VAL A 57 -7.77 1.74 -17.90
C VAL A 57 -7.78 3.27 -17.84
N TYR A 58 -7.32 3.88 -16.74
CA TYR A 58 -7.20 5.34 -16.63
C TYR A 58 -6.33 5.91 -17.74
N PHE A 59 -5.16 5.33 -18.01
CA PHE A 59 -4.28 5.77 -19.10
C PHE A 59 -4.88 5.52 -20.48
N ALA A 60 -5.54 4.38 -20.70
CA ALA A 60 -6.21 4.08 -21.96
C ALA A 60 -7.31 5.11 -22.26
N VAL A 61 -8.13 5.45 -21.26
CA VAL A 61 -9.17 6.49 -21.38
C VAL A 61 -8.55 7.86 -21.65
N MET A 62 -7.48 8.23 -20.95
CA MET A 62 -6.75 9.47 -21.20
C MET A 62 -6.15 9.55 -22.61
N TYR A 63 -5.67 8.43 -23.16
CA TYR A 63 -5.10 8.39 -24.50
C TYR A 63 -6.17 8.47 -25.60
N VAL A 64 -7.34 7.88 -25.36
CA VAL A 64 -8.48 7.88 -26.29
C VAL A 64 -9.29 9.18 -26.19
N SER A 65 -9.23 9.87 -25.04
CA SER A 65 -9.88 11.16 -24.76
C SER A 65 -9.82 12.17 -25.92
N PRO A 66 -8.65 12.54 -26.49
CA PRO A 66 -8.59 13.54 -27.56
C PRO A 66 -9.33 13.12 -28.85
N ILE A 67 -9.45 11.82 -29.10
CA ILE A 67 -10.19 11.28 -30.26
C ILE A 67 -11.69 11.41 -29.99
N VAL A 68 -12.12 11.01 -28.79
CA VAL A 68 -13.53 11.07 -28.38
C VAL A 68 -14.00 12.51 -28.26
N SER A 69 -13.21 13.40 -27.67
CA SER A 69 -13.55 14.81 -27.53
C SER A 69 -13.78 15.50 -28.87
N ASN A 70 -13.00 15.14 -29.89
CA ASN A 70 -13.17 15.65 -31.25
C ASN A 70 -14.43 15.10 -31.95
N LEU A 71 -14.92 13.93 -31.55
CA LEU A 71 -16.09 13.28 -32.15
C LEU A 71 -17.40 13.60 -31.43
N THR A 72 -17.38 13.73 -30.10
CA THR A 72 -18.57 13.87 -29.26
C THR A 72 -18.69 15.22 -28.58
N GLY A 73 -17.64 16.06 -28.63
CA GLY A 73 -17.58 17.33 -27.92
C GLY A 73 -17.40 17.22 -26.40
N PHE A 74 -17.17 16.02 -25.85
CA PHE A 74 -16.93 15.81 -24.43
C PHE A 74 -15.46 16.03 -24.08
N THR A 75 -15.17 16.99 -23.20
CA THR A 75 -13.80 17.23 -22.72
C THR A 75 -13.49 16.33 -21.54
N PHE A 76 -12.65 15.32 -21.73
CA PHE A 76 -12.14 14.49 -20.64
C PHE A 76 -11.04 15.24 -19.90
N LEU A 77 -11.24 15.49 -18.62
CA LEU A 77 -10.28 16.11 -17.72
C LEU A 77 -9.47 15.00 -17.02
N GLY A 78 -8.15 15.16 -16.93
CA GLY A 78 -7.30 14.19 -16.23
C GLY A 78 -7.41 14.36 -14.72
N SER A 79 -7.88 13.33 -14.00
CA SER A 79 -7.93 13.34 -12.52
C SER A 79 -6.59 12.90 -11.90
N ARG A 80 -5.83 13.89 -11.42
CA ARG A 80 -4.57 13.66 -10.67
C ARG A 80 -4.82 12.88 -9.39
N PHE A 81 -5.95 13.15 -8.73
CA PHE A 81 -6.33 12.52 -7.47
C PHE A 81 -6.70 11.05 -7.68
N LEU A 82 -7.49 10.75 -8.71
CA LEU A 82 -7.82 9.36 -9.06
C LEU A 82 -6.56 8.58 -9.39
N LEU A 83 -5.68 9.11 -10.25
CA LEU A 83 -4.43 8.45 -10.60
C LEU A 83 -3.57 8.15 -9.36
N PHE A 84 -3.44 9.14 -8.47
CA PHE A 84 -2.69 8.98 -7.23
C PHE A 84 -3.31 7.93 -6.31
N THR A 85 -4.63 7.93 -6.13
CA THR A 85 -5.35 6.90 -5.38
C THR A 85 -5.13 5.51 -5.96
N LEU A 86 -5.23 5.34 -7.28
CA LEU A 86 -5.02 4.06 -7.96
C LEU A 86 -3.57 3.56 -7.81
N ALA A 87 -2.59 4.47 -7.93
CA ALA A 87 -1.18 4.14 -7.72
C ALA A 87 -0.91 3.69 -6.28
N MET A 88 -1.50 4.37 -5.29
CA MET A 88 -1.36 4.01 -3.87
C MET A 88 -2.06 2.69 -3.52
N ILE A 89 -3.23 2.40 -4.09
CA ILE A 89 -3.90 1.10 -3.94
C ILE A 89 -3.05 -0.02 -4.55
N THR A 90 -2.49 0.21 -5.74
CA THR A 90 -1.62 -0.75 -6.43
C THR A 90 -0.38 -1.06 -5.58
N LEU A 91 0.29 -0.01 -5.07
CA LEU A 91 1.45 -0.14 -4.20
C LEU A 91 1.09 -0.87 -2.89
N SER A 92 -0.04 -0.54 -2.28
CA SER A 92 -0.53 -1.20 -1.07
C SER A 92 -0.76 -2.70 -1.31
N GLY A 93 -1.46 -3.07 -2.38
CA GLY A 93 -1.68 -4.47 -2.74
C GLY A 93 -0.37 -5.25 -2.98
N PHE A 94 0.58 -4.64 -3.68
CA PHE A 94 1.91 -5.23 -3.90
C PHE A 94 2.64 -5.49 -2.57
N LEU A 95 2.70 -4.48 -1.69
CA LEU A 95 3.37 -4.60 -0.39
C LEU A 95 2.68 -5.63 0.51
N LEU A 96 1.35 -5.68 0.51
CA LEU A 96 0.59 -6.69 1.24
C LEU A 96 0.86 -8.11 0.73
N ALA A 97 1.04 -8.29 -0.59
CA ALA A 97 1.39 -9.59 -1.17
C ALA A 97 2.82 -10.02 -0.83
N VAL A 98 3.76 -9.07 -0.73
CA VAL A 98 5.17 -9.32 -0.41
C VAL A 98 5.39 -9.55 1.09
N TYR A 99 4.57 -8.96 1.97
CA TYR A 99 4.70 -9.07 3.43
C TYR A 99 4.87 -10.54 3.92
N PRO A 100 3.98 -11.49 3.57
CA PRO A 100 4.11 -12.87 4.05
C PRO A 100 5.35 -13.56 3.48
N TYR A 101 5.73 -13.26 2.23
CA TYR A 101 6.96 -13.78 1.62
C TYR A 101 8.19 -13.30 2.38
N SER A 102 8.27 -12.00 2.69
CA SER A 102 9.36 -11.45 3.50
C SER A 102 9.42 -12.09 4.88
N LYS A 103 8.26 -12.36 5.50
CA LYS A 103 8.18 -13.05 6.79
C LYS A 103 8.70 -14.49 6.71
N ALA A 104 8.46 -15.19 5.60
CA ALA A 104 8.88 -16.58 5.41
C ALA A 104 10.40 -16.75 5.18
N VAL A 105 11.10 -15.69 4.77
CA VAL A 105 12.56 -15.71 4.52
C VAL A 105 13.37 -14.98 5.60
N ASP A 106 12.78 -14.76 6.78
CA ASP A 106 13.37 -13.99 7.90
C ASP A 106 13.79 -12.56 7.49
N GLY A 107 13.09 -11.96 6.52
CA GLY A 107 13.27 -10.57 6.09
C GLY A 107 12.49 -9.57 6.95
N ASN A 108 12.59 -8.27 6.61
CA ASN A 108 11.88 -7.21 7.33
C ASN A 108 10.39 -7.15 6.95
N SER A 109 9.59 -8.11 7.42
CA SER A 109 8.14 -8.20 7.16
C SER A 109 7.39 -6.97 7.68
N SER A 110 7.73 -6.49 8.87
CA SER A 110 7.05 -5.38 9.52
C SER A 110 7.09 -4.10 8.68
N LEU A 111 8.20 -3.85 7.96
CA LEU A 111 8.30 -2.72 7.05
C LEU A 111 7.26 -2.81 5.92
N PHE A 112 7.08 -3.97 5.30
CA PHE A 112 6.15 -4.14 4.18
C PHE A 112 4.70 -3.90 4.62
N ILE A 113 4.28 -4.44 5.77
CA ILE A 113 2.91 -4.24 6.26
C ILE A 113 2.67 -2.78 6.69
N ILE A 114 3.65 -2.12 7.31
CA ILE A 114 3.57 -0.68 7.64
C ILE A 114 3.43 0.16 6.36
N LEU A 115 4.28 -0.07 5.36
CA LEU A 115 4.20 0.69 4.11
C LEU A 115 2.88 0.42 3.38
N SER A 116 2.39 -0.82 3.41
CA SER A 116 1.08 -1.19 2.86
C SER A 116 -0.05 -0.41 3.55
N PHE A 117 0.02 -0.30 4.88
CA PHE A 117 -0.95 0.44 5.69
C PHE A 117 -0.92 1.93 5.37
N ILE A 118 0.27 2.54 5.33
CA ILE A 118 0.44 3.96 5.02
C ILE A 118 -0.07 4.26 3.61
N ALA A 119 0.26 3.43 2.61
CA ALA A 119 -0.20 3.63 1.24
C ALA A 119 -1.73 3.59 1.12
N SER A 120 -2.39 2.58 1.72
CA SER A 120 -3.86 2.50 1.74
C SER A 120 -4.48 3.66 2.53
N GLY A 121 -3.88 4.05 3.66
CA GLY A 121 -4.35 5.17 4.47
C GLY A 121 -4.27 6.52 3.75
N ILE A 122 -3.18 6.77 3.01
CA ILE A 122 -3.05 7.96 2.15
C ILE A 122 -4.10 7.95 1.04
N ALA A 123 -4.30 6.80 0.38
CA ALA A 123 -5.33 6.65 -0.65
C ALA A 123 -6.74 6.95 -0.10
N LEU A 124 -7.05 6.44 1.10
CA LEU A 124 -8.31 6.74 1.80
C LEU A 124 -8.41 8.22 2.16
N GLY A 125 -7.35 8.83 2.68
CA GLY A 125 -7.33 10.25 3.01
C GLY A 125 -7.68 11.13 1.81
N VAL A 126 -7.13 10.81 0.63
CA VAL A 126 -7.49 11.50 -0.62
C VAL A 126 -8.95 11.27 -1.00
N GLN A 127 -9.45 10.03 -0.90
CA GLN A 127 -10.85 9.75 -1.20
C GLN A 127 -11.81 10.47 -0.24
N VAL A 128 -11.52 10.51 1.06
CA VAL A 128 -12.31 11.26 2.06
C VAL A 128 -12.27 12.75 1.77
N TYR A 129 -11.08 13.30 1.45
CA TYR A 129 -10.94 14.69 1.05
C TYR A 129 -11.83 15.00 -0.16
N LYS A 130 -11.74 14.22 -1.25
CA LYS A 130 -12.56 14.47 -2.45
C LYS A 130 -14.05 14.27 -2.19
N LEU A 131 -14.43 13.28 -1.40
CA LEU A 131 -15.83 13.08 -0.98
C LEU A 131 -16.39 14.25 -0.18
N ALA A 132 -15.58 14.89 0.66
CA ALA A 132 -16.03 16.00 1.50
C ALA A 132 -16.24 17.30 0.71
N PHE A 133 -15.43 17.54 -0.33
CA PHE A 133 -15.48 18.79 -1.12
C PHE A 133 -16.30 18.68 -2.40
N ASP A 134 -16.17 17.57 -3.12
CA ASP A 134 -16.80 17.38 -4.45
C ASP A 134 -17.97 16.38 -4.40
N GLY A 135 -18.22 15.77 -3.24
CA GLY A 135 -19.29 14.80 -3.06
C GLY A 135 -18.99 13.41 -3.64
N PRO A 136 -19.99 12.51 -3.67
CA PRO A 136 -19.80 11.12 -4.08
C PRO A 136 -19.55 10.92 -5.57
N THR A 137 -19.83 11.93 -6.41
CA THR A 137 -19.59 11.93 -7.86
C THR A 137 -18.22 12.50 -8.24
N TRP A 138 -17.33 12.76 -7.27
CA TRP A 138 -16.03 13.43 -7.51
C TRP A 138 -15.18 12.79 -8.61
N ILE A 139 -15.23 11.46 -8.76
CA ILE A 139 -14.50 10.76 -9.84
C ILE A 139 -15.03 11.21 -11.20
N GLY A 140 -16.34 11.28 -11.34
CA GLY A 140 -16.98 11.77 -12.56
C GLY A 140 -16.70 13.24 -12.79
N LEU A 141 -16.84 14.07 -11.76
CA LEU A 141 -16.56 15.51 -11.85
C LEU A 141 -15.12 15.79 -12.28
N ASP A 142 -14.14 15.05 -11.75
CA ASP A 142 -12.74 15.21 -12.14
C ASP A 142 -12.45 14.71 -13.56
N LEU A 143 -13.19 13.71 -14.04
CA LEU A 143 -12.95 13.08 -15.34
C LEU A 143 -13.71 13.76 -16.49
N LEU A 144 -14.91 14.26 -16.22
CA LEU A 144 -15.87 14.72 -17.24
C LEU A 144 -16.43 16.12 -16.96
N GLY A 145 -16.01 16.77 -15.87
CA GLY A 145 -16.60 18.03 -15.43
C GLY A 145 -18.07 17.87 -15.05
N GLU A 146 -18.90 18.85 -15.40
CA GLU A 146 -20.35 18.83 -15.06
C GLU A 146 -21.09 17.60 -15.62
N HIS A 147 -20.63 17.04 -16.74
CA HIS A 147 -21.19 15.83 -17.34
C HIS A 147 -20.91 14.56 -16.52
N GLY A 148 -19.98 14.63 -15.57
CA GLY A 148 -19.66 13.54 -14.65
C GLY A 148 -20.54 13.48 -13.41
N ASN A 149 -21.46 14.44 -13.22
CA ASN A 149 -22.40 14.42 -12.10
C ASN A 149 -23.56 13.44 -12.35
N THR A 150 -23.23 12.17 -12.49
CA THR A 150 -24.15 11.09 -12.82
C THR A 150 -24.18 10.03 -11.75
N VAL A 151 -25.28 9.27 -11.70
CA VAL A 151 -25.49 8.21 -10.70
C VAL A 151 -24.46 7.09 -10.86
N GLU A 152 -24.04 6.82 -12.10
CA GLU A 152 -23.00 5.84 -12.43
C GLU A 152 -21.66 6.21 -11.79
N MET A 153 -21.28 7.49 -11.85
CA MET A 153 -20.06 8.00 -11.24
C MET A 153 -20.13 8.01 -9.71
N MET A 154 -21.32 8.20 -9.15
CA MET A 154 -21.56 8.04 -7.72
C MET A 154 -21.29 6.61 -7.26
N TYR A 155 -21.81 5.60 -7.98
CA TYR A 155 -21.56 4.20 -7.67
C TYR A 155 -20.09 3.83 -7.83
N LEU A 156 -19.43 4.33 -8.87
CA LEU A 156 -18.00 4.13 -9.07
C LEU A 156 -17.21 4.67 -7.88
N GLY A 157 -17.49 5.91 -7.45
CA GLY A 157 -16.89 6.52 -6.27
C GLY A 157 -17.11 5.69 -5.00
N ALA A 158 -18.34 5.25 -4.76
CA ALA A 158 -18.70 4.44 -3.59
C ALA A 158 -17.99 3.08 -3.57
N VAL A 159 -17.91 2.38 -4.71
CA VAL A 159 -17.24 1.09 -4.83
C VAL A 159 -15.74 1.21 -4.53
N TYR A 160 -15.05 2.19 -5.14
CA TYR A 160 -13.63 2.41 -4.87
C TYR A 160 -13.36 2.80 -3.42
N PHE A 161 -14.23 3.61 -2.83
CA PHE A 161 -14.11 4.00 -1.44
C PHE A 161 -14.32 2.83 -0.49
N ALA A 162 -15.41 2.07 -0.66
CA ALA A 162 -15.72 0.91 0.18
C ALA A 162 -14.63 -0.16 0.05
N TYR A 163 -14.14 -0.42 -1.16
CA TYR A 163 -13.04 -1.34 -1.40
C TYR A 163 -11.79 -0.96 -0.62
N ASN A 164 -11.34 0.30 -0.74
CA ASN A 164 -10.15 0.77 -0.05
C ASN A 164 -10.34 0.82 1.48
N LEU A 165 -11.56 1.09 1.95
CA LEU A 165 -11.89 1.05 3.38
C LEU A 165 -11.78 -0.37 3.95
N ILE A 166 -12.34 -1.37 3.25
CA ILE A 166 -12.23 -2.79 3.64
C ILE A 166 -10.76 -3.22 3.65
N LEU A 167 -10.02 -2.86 2.59
CA LEU A 167 -8.58 -3.14 2.50
C LEU A 167 -7.81 -2.52 3.68
N PHE A 168 -8.07 -1.26 4.00
CA PHE A 168 -7.42 -0.56 5.10
C PHE A 168 -7.68 -1.23 6.45
N VAL A 169 -8.93 -1.60 6.74
CA VAL A 169 -9.30 -2.30 7.97
C VAL A 169 -8.62 -3.67 8.05
N LEU A 170 -8.55 -4.39 6.93
CA LEU A 170 -7.87 -5.68 6.85
C LEU A 170 -6.37 -5.54 7.11
N ILE A 171 -5.70 -4.57 6.46
CA ILE A 171 -4.27 -4.31 6.67
C ILE A 171 -4.02 -3.89 8.11
N TYR A 172 -4.84 -2.99 8.68
CA TYR A 172 -4.75 -2.58 10.07
C TYR A 172 -4.85 -3.78 11.02
N THR A 173 -5.78 -4.70 10.75
CA THR A 173 -5.98 -5.91 11.56
C THR A 173 -4.74 -6.80 11.53
N ILE A 174 -4.16 -7.03 10.34
CA ILE A 174 -2.93 -7.82 10.18
C ILE A 174 -1.74 -7.13 10.86
N MET A 175 -1.58 -5.83 10.64
CA MET A 175 -0.53 -5.02 11.22
C MET A 175 -0.61 -5.03 12.76
N ARG A 176 -1.81 -4.88 13.32
CA ARG A 176 -2.02 -4.92 14.76
C ARG A 176 -1.59 -6.27 15.35
N ARG A 177 -1.96 -7.39 14.71
CA ARG A 177 -1.50 -8.72 15.14
C ARG A 177 0.03 -8.86 15.06
N GLU A 178 0.67 -8.29 14.03
CA GLU A 178 2.13 -8.31 13.88
C GLU A 178 2.88 -7.60 15.02
N PHE A 179 2.25 -6.64 15.72
CA PHE A 179 2.89 -5.86 16.80
C PHE A 179 2.37 -6.17 18.21
N GLU A 180 1.23 -6.85 18.34
CA GLU A 180 0.71 -7.33 19.63
C GLU A 180 1.27 -8.70 20.01
N GLU A 181 1.86 -9.43 19.06
CA GLU A 181 2.59 -10.70 19.24
C GLU A 181 4.11 -10.47 19.32
#